data_AF-A0A3D4EGL5-F1
#
_entry.id   AF-A0A3D4EGL5-F1
#
_cell.length_a   1.000
_cell.length_b   1.000
_cell.length_c   1.000
_cell.angle_alpha   90.00
_cell.angle_beta   90.00
_cell.angle_gamma   90.00
#
_symmetry.space_group_name_H-M   'P 1'
#
loop_
_entity.id
_entity.type
_entity.pdbx_description
1 polymer ?
#
loop_
_entity_poly.entity_id
_entity_poly.type
_entity_poly.pdbx_seq_one_letter_code
_entity_poly.pdbx_strand_id
1 'polypeptide(L)'
;MTDMIVRAISFILPLFAFIVLIRTVRSMFNGKSQTEIWGYIQTDDKVLRITHWENIIGRTRSADIHLSNPKVSRVHAVLIRSAKGQWRIFDIFSKGGVRVNGQSVGVSGYPLNDGDVVNLSEVSVRFREINERQRSEIEARRIVTWRNVHPAITLLYLSIFQVFLLLEHCFSATQETLPEIALGFGLLILLEWFCYFAMRSIRRTGFEVETVAFFLSTIGLSVIATSVPSEMFRQMIIVFAGVVSFFLLGAWLRDLDRTKTMRLPAAVGAVLLLAAVLVLGREQYGAKNWIFIGSLSLQPSEFVKVAYIYVGAATLDRLFSTKNLIVFIGFSAVCVMALALMSDFGTALIFFVTFLVISFMRSGSIATVALAVTGAGMAGFLMLRMKAHVARRFAAWGHVWEDVYDTGYQQTHALSAGASGGLFGKGAGNGWLKDGFAANTDTVFSLVCEELGLIIAICAVLAIVSLAFFAVRNAAQGRSAYYSIAACATASMFLIQLALNVFG
;
A
#
# COMPACT_ATOMS: atom_id res chain seq x y z
N MET A 1 -0.25 -0.25 -44.42
CA MET A 1 0.62 -1.25 -43.75
C MET A 1 0.79 -0.93 -42.28
N THR A 2 1.09 0.33 -41.93
CA THR A 2 1.19 0.86 -40.56
C THR A 2 -0.05 0.55 -39.70
N ASP A 3 -1.26 0.90 -40.15
CA ASP A 3 -2.51 0.65 -39.40
C ASP A 3 -2.79 -0.84 -39.14
N MET A 4 -2.37 -1.71 -40.06
CA MET A 4 -2.53 -3.16 -39.92
C MET A 4 -1.60 -3.72 -38.83
N ILE A 5 -0.37 -3.20 -38.77
CA ILE A 5 0.62 -3.59 -37.74
C ILE A 5 0.16 -3.11 -36.37
N VAL A 6 -0.25 -1.83 -36.25
CA VAL A 6 -0.75 -1.28 -34.98
C VAL A 6 -1.95 -2.08 -34.49
N ARG A 7 -2.96 -2.30 -35.34
CA ARG A 7 -4.13 -3.13 -34.94
C ARG A 7 -3.73 -4.53 -34.51
N ALA A 8 -2.81 -5.19 -35.22
CA ALA A 8 -2.34 -6.52 -34.84
C ALA A 8 -1.65 -6.51 -33.46
N ILE A 9 -0.84 -5.50 -33.17
CA ILE A 9 -0.19 -5.35 -31.86
C ILE A 9 -1.23 -5.08 -30.76
N SER A 10 -2.25 -4.26 -31.02
CA SER A 10 -3.33 -3.97 -30.06
C SER A 10 -4.16 -5.21 -29.69
N PHE A 11 -4.25 -6.22 -30.58
CA PHE A 11 -4.84 -7.53 -30.23
C PHE A 11 -3.91 -8.42 -29.39
N ILE A 12 -2.59 -8.26 -29.53
CA ILE A 12 -1.57 -9.08 -28.85
C ILE A 12 -1.25 -8.54 -27.46
N LEU A 13 -1.18 -7.22 -27.29
CA LEU A 13 -0.82 -6.55 -26.03
C LEU A 13 -1.66 -7.02 -24.81
N PRO A 14 -3.01 -7.14 -24.91
CA PRO A 14 -3.83 -7.60 -23.80
C PRO A 14 -3.50 -9.02 -23.34
N LEU A 15 -3.06 -9.90 -24.26
CA LEU A 15 -2.63 -11.25 -23.91
C LEU A 15 -1.40 -11.23 -22.99
N PHE A 16 -0.41 -10.40 -23.33
CA PHE A 16 0.80 -10.26 -22.50
C PHE A 16 0.50 -9.62 -21.15
N ALA A 17 -0.32 -8.56 -21.12
CA ALA A 17 -0.79 -7.95 -19.87
C ALA A 17 -1.47 -8.98 -18.96
N PHE A 18 -2.36 -9.81 -19.52
CA PHE A 18 -3.06 -10.85 -18.79
C PHE A 18 -2.12 -11.97 -18.29
N ILE A 19 -1.14 -12.39 -19.10
CA ILE A 19 -0.11 -13.36 -18.70
C ILE A 19 0.72 -12.83 -17.53
N VAL A 20 1.21 -11.59 -17.62
CA VAL A 20 1.98 -10.94 -16.55
C VAL A 20 1.15 -10.91 -15.26
N LEU A 21 -0.10 -10.46 -15.34
CA LEU A 21 -1.01 -10.40 -14.18
C LEU A 21 -1.25 -11.79 -13.56
N ILE A 22 -1.67 -12.78 -14.35
CA ILE A 22 -1.98 -14.13 -13.84
C ILE A 22 -0.75 -14.77 -13.21
N ARG A 23 0.42 -14.68 -13.85
CA ARG A 23 1.65 -15.25 -13.31
C ARG A 23 2.02 -14.59 -11.99
N THR A 24 1.88 -13.27 -11.91
CA THR A 24 2.15 -12.49 -10.70
C THR A 24 1.20 -12.87 -9.56
N VAL A 25 -0.11 -12.89 -9.83
CA VAL A 25 -1.15 -13.32 -8.88
C VAL A 25 -0.92 -14.76 -8.42
N ARG A 26 -0.69 -15.71 -9.34
CA ARG A 26 -0.39 -17.11 -8.98
C ARG A 26 0.84 -17.20 -8.08
N SER A 27 1.89 -16.43 -8.35
CA SER A 27 3.08 -16.42 -7.49
C SER A 27 2.78 -15.85 -6.09
N MET A 28 1.99 -14.77 -6.01
CA MET A 28 1.54 -14.17 -4.76
C MET A 28 0.70 -15.15 -3.89
N PHE A 29 -0.20 -15.93 -4.50
CA PHE A 29 -1.17 -16.75 -3.75
C PHE A 29 -0.82 -18.25 -3.66
N ASN A 30 0.11 -18.79 -4.45
CA ASN A 30 0.47 -20.22 -4.37
C ASN A 30 1.55 -20.54 -3.31
N GLY A 31 2.11 -19.53 -2.64
CA GLY A 31 3.05 -19.76 -1.55
C GLY A 31 2.39 -20.34 -0.30
N LYS A 32 2.73 -21.58 0.07
CA LYS A 32 2.43 -22.12 1.41
C LYS A 32 3.38 -21.45 2.41
N SER A 33 2.89 -20.45 3.13
CA SER A 33 3.60 -19.93 4.30
C SER A 33 3.61 -21.03 5.35
N GLN A 34 4.79 -21.60 5.63
CA GLN A 34 4.93 -22.46 6.80
C GLN A 34 4.90 -21.54 8.03
N THR A 35 3.90 -21.69 8.89
CA THR A 35 3.85 -21.03 10.19
C THR A 35 5.13 -21.35 10.95
N GLU A 36 5.95 -20.33 11.19
CA GLU A 36 7.16 -20.48 11.99
C GLU A 36 6.78 -20.73 13.44
N ILE A 37 7.44 -21.70 14.06
CA ILE A 37 7.25 -21.99 15.48
C ILE A 37 8.45 -21.40 16.20
N TRP A 38 8.21 -20.45 17.10
CA TRP A 38 9.26 -19.77 17.87
C TRP A 38 9.40 -20.31 19.29
N GLY A 39 8.39 -21.03 19.77
CA GLY A 39 8.34 -21.60 21.09
C GLY A 39 6.99 -22.26 21.32
N TYR A 40 6.78 -22.68 22.56
CA TYR A 40 5.57 -23.34 22.99
C TYR A 40 5.10 -22.78 24.33
N ILE A 41 3.78 -22.73 24.49
CA ILE A 41 3.15 -22.61 25.80
C ILE A 41 2.55 -23.96 26.15
N GLN A 42 3.11 -24.58 27.18
CA GLN A 42 2.65 -25.86 27.67
C GLN A 42 1.64 -25.62 28.79
N THR A 43 0.42 -26.09 28.57
CA THR A 43 -0.62 -26.25 29.59
C THR A 43 -0.61 -27.72 30.05
N ASP A 44 -1.34 -28.03 31.13
CA ASP A 44 -1.44 -29.41 31.62
C ASP A 44 -2.00 -30.37 30.55
N ASP A 45 -2.92 -29.88 29.70
CA ASP A 45 -3.61 -30.71 28.71
C ASP A 45 -3.07 -30.61 27.28
N LYS A 46 -2.39 -29.49 26.93
CA LYS A 46 -2.07 -29.14 25.54
C LYS A 46 -0.77 -28.36 25.41
N VAL A 47 -0.11 -28.53 24.26
CA VAL A 47 1.04 -27.72 23.84
C VAL A 47 0.58 -26.75 22.75
N LEU A 48 0.54 -25.47 23.09
CA LEU A 48 0.16 -24.39 22.18
C LEU A 48 1.42 -23.82 21.51
N ARG A 49 1.37 -23.57 20.21
CA ARG A 49 2.51 -23.07 19.44
C ARG A 49 2.54 -21.56 19.48
N ILE A 50 3.75 -21.01 19.62
CA ILE A 50 4.00 -19.58 19.51
C ILE A 50 4.46 -19.31 18.08
N THR A 51 3.63 -18.62 17.29
CA THR A 51 3.86 -18.48 15.85
C THR A 51 4.24 -17.08 15.38
N HIS A 52 4.04 -16.08 16.24
CA HIS A 52 4.31 -14.68 15.91
C HIS A 52 5.41 -14.09 16.79
N TRP A 53 5.91 -12.91 16.41
CA TRP A 53 6.91 -12.17 17.20
C TRP A 53 6.25 -11.53 18.43
N GLU A 54 4.99 -11.15 18.28
CA GLU A 54 4.10 -10.64 19.32
C GLU A 54 2.88 -11.58 19.34
N ASN A 55 2.53 -12.13 20.49
CA ASN A 55 1.42 -13.08 20.63
C ASN A 55 0.48 -12.63 21.73
N ILE A 56 -0.80 -12.55 21.43
CA ILE A 56 -1.86 -12.29 22.41
C ILE A 56 -2.24 -13.60 23.09
N ILE A 57 -2.24 -13.59 24.41
CA ILE A 57 -2.74 -14.69 25.24
C ILE A 57 -4.07 -14.26 25.85
N GLY A 58 -5.11 -15.09 25.69
CA GLY A 58 -6.41 -14.77 26.26
C GLY A 58 -7.51 -15.78 25.93
N ARG A 59 -8.70 -15.50 26.47
CA ARG A 59 -9.89 -16.34 26.30
C ARG A 59 -10.65 -16.10 25.01
N THR A 60 -10.41 -15.00 24.30
CA THR A 60 -11.06 -14.80 23.00
C THR A 60 -10.51 -15.78 21.97
N ARG A 61 -11.34 -16.19 20.99
CA ARG A 61 -10.89 -17.05 19.88
C ARG A 61 -9.93 -16.33 18.93
N SER A 62 -9.89 -15.00 18.97
CA SER A 62 -8.98 -14.16 18.20
C SER A 62 -7.60 -13.98 18.85
N ALA A 63 -7.34 -14.59 20.01
CA ALA A 63 -6.02 -14.57 20.64
C ALA A 63 -5.13 -15.62 19.96
N ASP A 64 -3.87 -15.28 19.69
CA ASP A 64 -2.88 -16.20 19.13
C ASP A 64 -2.75 -17.46 19.98
N ILE A 65 -2.77 -17.28 21.31
CA ILE A 65 -2.73 -18.34 22.30
C ILE A 65 -4.06 -18.34 23.05
N HIS A 66 -4.99 -19.14 22.53
CA HIS A 66 -6.33 -19.27 23.06
C HIS A 66 -6.37 -20.18 24.30
N LEU A 67 -6.75 -19.62 25.44
CA LEU A 67 -6.99 -20.33 26.70
C LEU A 67 -8.47 -20.23 27.04
N SER A 68 -9.22 -21.34 26.89
CA SER A 68 -10.68 -21.35 27.05
C SER A 68 -11.17 -21.13 28.49
N ASN A 69 -10.28 -21.13 29.48
CA ASN A 69 -10.63 -21.05 30.91
C ASN A 69 -11.34 -19.71 31.25
N PRO A 70 -12.54 -19.73 31.87
CA PRO A 70 -13.31 -18.53 32.22
C PRO A 70 -12.58 -17.49 33.06
N LYS A 71 -11.62 -17.92 33.89
CA LYS A 71 -10.82 -17.04 34.75
C LYS A 71 -9.79 -16.21 33.97
N VAL A 72 -9.52 -16.59 32.72
CA VAL A 72 -8.66 -15.82 31.82
C VAL A 72 -9.49 -14.71 31.17
N SER A 73 -9.02 -13.46 31.32
CA SER A 73 -9.51 -12.30 30.57
C SER A 73 -9.57 -12.55 29.05
N ARG A 74 -10.49 -11.88 28.34
CA ARG A 74 -10.63 -12.02 26.87
C ARG A 74 -9.29 -11.80 26.15
N VAL A 75 -8.57 -10.78 26.58
CA VAL A 75 -7.18 -10.48 26.25
C VAL A 75 -6.48 -10.29 27.59
N HIS A 76 -5.50 -11.15 27.90
CA HIS A 76 -4.93 -11.25 29.25
C HIS A 76 -3.47 -10.78 29.30
N ALA A 77 -2.63 -11.31 28.41
CA ALA A 77 -1.20 -10.99 28.37
C ALA A 77 -0.71 -10.86 26.92
N VAL A 78 0.33 -10.06 26.69
CA VAL A 78 1.08 -10.08 25.41
C VAL A 78 2.46 -10.64 25.67
N LEU A 79 2.85 -11.60 24.84
CA LEU A 79 4.21 -12.15 24.78
C LEU A 79 4.94 -11.55 23.57
N ILE A 80 6.07 -10.87 23.81
CA ILE A 80 6.84 -10.17 22.78
C ILE A 80 8.27 -10.69 22.78
N ARG A 81 8.81 -11.02 21.61
CA ARG A 81 10.23 -11.28 21.42
C ARG A 81 10.95 -10.02 20.93
N SER A 82 12.19 -9.81 21.34
CA SER A 82 13.02 -8.70 20.83
C SER A 82 13.80 -9.11 19.58
N ALA A 83 14.38 -8.13 18.87
CA ALA A 83 15.34 -8.37 17.78
C ALA A 83 16.54 -9.25 18.20
N LYS A 84 16.94 -9.14 19.48
CA LYS A 84 18.02 -9.93 20.09
C LYS A 84 17.60 -11.33 20.54
N GLY A 85 16.34 -11.71 20.30
CA GLY A 85 15.80 -13.03 20.63
C GLY A 85 15.25 -13.20 22.04
N GLN A 86 15.40 -12.18 22.90
CA GLN A 86 14.89 -12.23 24.28
C GLN A 86 13.37 -12.08 24.31
N TRP A 87 12.69 -12.92 25.10
CA TRP A 87 11.25 -12.85 25.31
C TRP A 87 10.89 -11.99 26.52
N ARG A 88 9.78 -11.27 26.43
CA ARG A 88 9.16 -10.54 27.54
C ARG A 88 7.65 -10.73 27.51
N ILE A 89 7.05 -10.90 28.68
CA ILE A 89 5.60 -10.92 28.85
C ILE A 89 5.11 -9.66 29.55
N PHE A 90 3.93 -9.20 29.14
CA PHE A 90 3.28 -8.01 29.65
C PHE A 90 1.85 -8.34 30.07
N ASP A 91 1.42 -7.80 31.21
CA ASP A 91 0.02 -7.78 31.61
C ASP A 91 -0.73 -6.63 30.90
N ILE A 92 -1.93 -6.90 30.39
CA ILE A 92 -2.73 -5.95 29.62
C ILE A 92 -3.98 -5.53 30.40
N PHE A 93 -3.79 -5.03 31.62
CA PHE A 93 -4.89 -4.69 32.54
C PHE A 93 -5.85 -5.86 32.75
N SER A 94 -5.32 -7.07 32.88
CA SER A 94 -6.13 -8.28 33.02
C SER A 94 -6.80 -8.37 34.38
N LYS A 95 -7.96 -9.02 34.43
CA LYS A 95 -8.56 -9.48 35.69
C LYS A 95 -7.71 -10.62 36.24
N GLY A 96 -7.08 -10.40 37.40
CA GLY A 96 -6.23 -11.38 38.09
C GLY A 96 -4.72 -11.17 37.94
N GLY A 97 -4.30 -10.33 36.98
CA GLY A 97 -2.90 -10.02 36.73
C GLY A 97 -2.08 -11.19 36.18
N VAL A 98 -0.83 -10.89 35.81
CA VAL A 98 0.15 -11.88 35.33
C VAL A 98 1.28 -12.01 36.34
N ARG A 99 1.66 -13.25 36.67
CA ARG A 99 2.86 -13.54 37.47
C ARG A 99 3.79 -14.49 36.72
N VAL A 100 5.09 -14.34 36.88
CA VAL A 100 6.11 -15.25 36.35
C VAL A 100 6.95 -15.75 37.52
N ASN A 101 7.00 -17.08 37.71
CA ASN A 101 7.67 -17.72 38.85
C ASN A 101 7.29 -17.07 40.20
N GLY A 102 6.01 -16.70 40.35
CA GLY A 102 5.48 -16.05 41.55
C GLY A 102 5.64 -14.52 41.62
N GLN A 103 6.48 -13.90 40.79
CA GLN A 103 6.67 -12.45 40.76
C GLN A 103 5.64 -11.77 39.84
N SER A 104 5.04 -10.66 40.29
CA SER A 104 4.05 -9.94 39.48
C SER A 104 4.73 -9.15 38.35
N VAL A 105 4.14 -9.19 37.15
CA VAL A 105 4.65 -8.51 35.97
C VAL A 105 4.37 -7.01 36.06
N GLY A 106 5.42 -6.20 36.10
CA GLY A 106 5.32 -4.73 36.11
C GLY A 106 4.97 -4.13 34.74
N VAL A 107 4.79 -2.81 34.70
CA VAL A 107 4.43 -2.05 33.49
C VAL A 107 5.47 -2.17 32.36
N SER A 108 6.74 -2.40 32.71
CA SER A 108 7.84 -2.64 31.77
C SER A 108 7.90 -4.07 31.22
N GLY A 109 6.98 -4.94 31.63
CA GLY A 109 7.01 -6.37 31.33
C GLY A 109 8.12 -7.12 32.06
N TYR A 110 8.07 -8.44 32.00
CA TYR A 110 8.98 -9.36 32.67
C TYR A 110 9.73 -10.22 31.63
N PRO A 111 11.06 -10.35 31.68
CA PRO A 111 11.83 -11.20 30.77
C PRO A 111 11.54 -12.68 31.03
N LEU A 112 11.30 -13.45 29.96
CA LEU A 112 11.04 -14.89 30.04
C LEU A 112 12.23 -15.70 29.56
N ASN A 113 12.56 -16.74 30.31
CA ASN A 113 13.54 -17.76 29.98
C ASN A 113 12.86 -19.13 29.78
N ASP A 114 13.53 -20.05 29.08
CA ASP A 114 13.02 -21.40 28.89
C ASP A 114 12.69 -22.07 30.23
N GLY A 115 11.48 -22.64 30.33
CA GLY A 115 11.03 -23.37 31.50
C GLY A 115 10.28 -22.54 32.54
N ASP A 116 10.25 -21.21 32.40
CA ASP A 116 9.52 -20.30 33.29
C ASP A 116 8.03 -20.63 33.37
N VAL A 117 7.46 -20.53 34.57
CA VAL A 117 6.04 -20.73 34.83
C VAL A 117 5.33 -19.38 34.87
N VAL A 118 4.36 -19.22 33.98
CA VAL A 118 3.53 -18.02 33.84
C VAL A 118 2.15 -18.31 34.41
N ASN A 119 1.73 -17.55 35.40
CA ASN A 119 0.41 -17.59 35.98
C ASN A 119 -0.45 -16.46 35.40
N LEU A 120 -1.53 -16.83 34.72
CA LEU A 120 -2.54 -15.94 34.14
C LEU A 120 -3.80 -16.05 35.02
N SER A 121 -3.92 -15.16 36.01
CA SER A 121 -4.80 -15.37 37.16
C SER A 121 -4.49 -16.70 37.88
N GLU A 122 -5.35 -17.71 37.76
CA GLU A 122 -5.16 -19.03 38.39
C GLU A 122 -4.63 -20.09 37.42
N VAL A 123 -4.55 -19.78 36.12
CA VAL A 123 -4.08 -20.74 35.11
C VAL A 123 -2.56 -20.67 35.04
N SER A 124 -1.89 -21.77 35.34
CA SER A 124 -0.44 -21.90 35.19
C SER A 124 -0.10 -22.47 33.83
N VAL A 125 0.80 -21.82 33.11
CA VAL A 125 1.34 -22.29 31.83
C VAL A 125 2.85 -22.21 31.86
N ARG A 126 3.54 -23.12 31.18
CA ARG A 126 5.00 -23.14 31.11
C ARG A 126 5.46 -22.63 29.75
N PHE A 127 6.37 -21.67 29.74
CA PHE A 127 7.01 -21.18 28.53
C PHE A 127 8.16 -22.10 28.13
N ARG A 128 8.23 -22.47 26.85
CA ARG A 128 9.33 -23.23 26.27
C ARG A 128 9.85 -22.57 25.00
N GLU A 129 11.15 -22.35 24.90
CA GLU A 129 11.79 -21.86 23.68
C GLU A 129 12.16 -23.04 22.75
N ILE A 130 12.25 -22.79 21.44
CA ILE A 130 12.73 -23.81 20.50
C ILE A 130 14.23 -24.07 20.67
N ASN A 131 14.64 -25.34 20.58
CA ASN A 131 16.06 -25.70 20.63
C ASN A 131 16.73 -25.43 19.27
N GLU A 132 18.06 -25.28 19.24
CA GLU A 132 18.83 -25.03 18.00
C GLU A 132 18.59 -26.09 16.92
N ARG A 133 18.46 -27.36 17.32
CA ARG A 133 18.15 -28.45 16.39
C ARG A 133 16.80 -28.25 15.71
N GLN A 134 15.74 -27.97 16.49
CA GLN A 134 14.40 -27.68 15.96
C GLN A 134 14.41 -26.44 15.04
N ARG A 135 15.18 -25.42 15.43
CA ARG A 135 15.37 -24.21 14.61
C ARG A 135 16.02 -24.53 13.27
N SER A 136 17.07 -25.34 13.27
CA SER A 136 17.77 -25.76 12.05
C SER A 136 16.90 -26.63 11.14
N GLU A 137 16.08 -27.53 11.69
CA GLU A 137 15.12 -28.33 10.94
C GLU A 137 14.01 -27.47 10.31
N ILE A 138 13.51 -26.46 11.03
CA ILE A 138 12.54 -25.48 10.51
C ILE A 138 13.19 -24.66 9.38
N GLU A 139 14.43 -24.18 9.56
CA GLU A 139 15.16 -23.42 8.53
C GLU A 139 15.48 -24.27 7.29
N ALA A 140 15.86 -25.54 7.45
CA ALA A 140 16.10 -26.45 6.33
C ALA A 140 14.83 -26.68 5.49
N ARG A 141 13.67 -26.82 6.14
CA ARG A 141 12.36 -26.90 5.44
C ARG A 141 12.02 -25.63 4.66
N ARG A 142 12.53 -24.45 5.07
CA ARG A 142 12.33 -23.19 4.31
C ARG A 142 13.05 -23.19 2.97
N ILE A 143 14.21 -23.82 2.88
CA ILE A 143 15.03 -23.81 1.65
C ILE A 143 14.38 -24.68 0.56
N VAL A 144 13.64 -25.71 0.96
CA VAL A 144 13.05 -26.72 0.04
C VAL A 144 11.74 -26.25 -0.60
N THR A 145 11.16 -25.12 -0.18
CA THR A 145 9.88 -24.62 -0.76
C THR A 145 10.12 -23.98 -2.13
N TRP A 146 10.26 -24.82 -3.15
CA TRP A 146 10.33 -24.43 -4.55
C TRP A 146 9.08 -23.63 -4.93
N ARG A 147 9.28 -22.42 -5.46
CA ARG A 147 8.20 -21.62 -6.03
C ARG A 147 7.86 -22.18 -7.41
N ASN A 148 6.59 -22.48 -7.64
CA ASN A 148 6.10 -22.99 -8.93
C ASN A 148 6.16 -21.95 -10.07
N VAL A 149 6.44 -20.67 -9.77
CA VAL A 149 6.51 -19.57 -10.74
C VAL A 149 7.84 -18.86 -10.61
N HIS A 150 8.63 -18.84 -11.68
CA HIS A 150 9.93 -18.17 -11.71
C HIS A 150 9.75 -16.68 -12.08
N PRO A 151 10.18 -15.72 -11.22
CA PRO A 151 9.95 -14.29 -11.47
C PRO A 151 10.58 -13.77 -12.77
N ALA A 152 11.78 -14.23 -13.13
CA ALA A 152 12.46 -13.82 -14.37
C ALA A 152 11.64 -14.09 -15.63
N ILE A 153 10.86 -15.18 -15.66
CA ILE A 153 9.99 -15.49 -16.81
C ILE A 153 8.84 -14.47 -16.89
N THR A 154 8.30 -14.05 -15.74
CA THR A 154 7.27 -13.02 -15.70
C THR A 154 7.80 -11.67 -16.17
N LEU A 155 9.03 -11.31 -15.77
CA LEU A 155 9.71 -10.09 -16.26
C LEU A 155 10.00 -10.16 -17.76
N LEU A 156 10.35 -11.33 -18.31
CA LEU A 156 10.49 -11.48 -19.75
C LEU A 156 9.17 -11.17 -20.49
N TYR A 157 8.03 -11.65 -20.00
CA TYR A 157 6.72 -11.29 -20.57
C TYR A 157 6.43 -9.79 -20.45
N LEU A 158 6.82 -9.15 -19.35
CA LEU A 158 6.68 -7.70 -19.14
C LEU A 158 7.59 -6.90 -20.08
N SER A 159 8.83 -7.32 -20.27
CA SER A 159 9.76 -6.72 -21.24
C SER A 159 9.23 -6.83 -22.67
N ILE A 160 8.63 -7.96 -23.04
CA ILE A 160 7.98 -8.12 -24.35
C ILE A 160 6.78 -7.17 -24.48
N PHE A 161 5.96 -7.03 -23.44
CA PHE A 161 4.86 -6.07 -23.40
C PHE A 161 5.35 -4.62 -23.59
N GLN A 162 6.43 -4.23 -22.90
CA GLN A 162 7.08 -2.92 -23.03
C GLN A 162 7.60 -2.68 -24.45
N VAL A 163 8.23 -3.68 -25.08
CA VAL A 163 8.71 -3.60 -26.46
C VAL A 163 7.55 -3.44 -27.45
N PHE A 164 6.44 -4.15 -27.27
CA PHE A 164 5.27 -3.99 -28.13
C PHE A 164 4.64 -2.59 -28.02
N LEU A 165 4.55 -2.03 -26.80
CA LEU A 165 4.09 -0.64 -26.62
C LEU A 165 5.04 0.35 -27.29
N LEU A 166 6.35 0.17 -27.13
CA LEU A 166 7.33 0.99 -27.84
C LEU A 166 7.15 0.90 -29.36
N LEU A 167 6.91 -0.31 -29.90
CA LEU A 167 6.65 -0.50 -31.32
C LEU A 167 5.39 0.23 -31.79
N GLU A 168 4.29 0.25 -31.02
CA GLU A 168 3.12 1.07 -31.37
C GLU A 168 3.46 2.57 -31.41
N HIS A 169 4.19 3.06 -30.40
CA HIS A 169 4.65 4.46 -30.36
C HIS A 169 5.60 4.82 -31.49
N CYS A 170 6.42 3.88 -31.98
CA CYS A 170 7.25 4.10 -33.18
C CYS A 170 6.42 4.41 -34.44
N PHE A 171 5.15 4.00 -34.48
CA PHE A 171 4.25 4.24 -35.60
C PHE A 171 3.33 5.46 -35.41
N SER A 172 3.06 5.87 -34.17
CA SER A 172 2.16 6.99 -33.86
C SER A 172 2.88 8.29 -33.49
N ALA A 173 4.12 8.22 -32.97
CA ALA A 173 4.87 9.39 -32.54
C ALA A 173 5.59 10.11 -33.69
N THR A 174 5.82 11.41 -33.50
CA THR A 174 6.61 12.22 -34.44
C THR A 174 8.10 11.87 -34.38
N GLN A 175 8.85 12.11 -35.46
CA GLN A 175 10.29 11.81 -35.52
C GLN A 175 11.12 12.56 -34.46
N GLU A 176 10.67 13.75 -34.05
CA GLU A 176 11.35 14.57 -33.03
C GLU A 176 11.24 13.95 -31.63
N THR A 177 10.08 13.39 -31.29
CA THR A 177 9.79 12.84 -29.95
C THR A 177 10.20 11.38 -29.79
N LEU A 178 10.36 10.66 -30.90
CA LEU A 178 10.65 9.22 -30.92
C LEU A 178 11.90 8.80 -30.12
N PRO A 179 13.04 9.53 -30.17
CA PRO A 179 14.23 9.17 -29.40
C PRO A 179 14.00 9.19 -27.89
N GLU A 180 13.21 10.17 -27.40
CA GLU A 180 12.86 10.28 -25.97
C GLU A 180 11.96 9.14 -25.53
N ILE A 181 11.01 8.74 -26.39
CA ILE A 181 10.14 7.59 -26.16
C ILE A 181 10.94 6.29 -26.09
N ALA A 182 11.78 6.04 -27.09
CA ALA A 182 12.63 4.86 -27.14
C ALA A 182 13.58 4.78 -25.94
N LEU A 183 14.20 5.90 -25.57
CA LEU A 183 15.06 5.99 -24.40
C LEU A 183 14.30 5.70 -23.10
N GLY A 184 13.09 6.25 -22.94
CA GLY A 184 12.27 6.00 -21.75
C GLY A 184 11.91 4.53 -21.55
N PHE A 185 11.36 3.88 -22.59
CA PHE A 185 11.04 2.45 -22.52
C PHE A 185 12.30 1.58 -22.36
N GLY A 186 13.38 1.90 -23.06
CA GLY A 186 14.67 1.20 -22.92
C GLY A 186 15.25 1.29 -21.51
N LEU A 187 15.26 2.48 -20.91
CA LEU A 187 15.72 2.66 -19.54
C LEU A 187 14.82 1.96 -18.52
N LEU A 188 13.50 1.93 -18.73
CA LEU A 188 12.58 1.22 -17.85
C LEU A 188 12.85 -0.29 -17.85
N ILE A 189 13.04 -0.90 -19.03
CA ILE A 189 13.43 -2.32 -19.18
C ILE A 189 14.74 -2.59 -18.46
N LEU A 190 15.77 -1.76 -18.68
CA LEU A 190 17.07 -1.93 -18.04
C LEU A 190 16.98 -1.81 -16.51
N LEU A 191 16.20 -0.86 -16.02
CA LEU A 191 15.98 -0.64 -14.59
C LEU A 191 15.24 -1.81 -13.94
N GLU A 192 14.25 -2.38 -14.61
CA GLU A 192 13.51 -3.57 -14.17
C GLU A 192 14.47 -4.76 -13.95
N TRP A 193 15.29 -5.07 -14.94
CA TRP A 193 16.26 -6.17 -14.84
C TRP A 193 17.36 -5.88 -13.82
N PHE A 194 17.84 -4.64 -13.74
CA PHE A 194 18.78 -4.23 -12.70
C PHE A 194 18.20 -4.46 -11.29
N CYS A 195 16.96 -4.02 -11.04
CA CYS A 195 16.26 -4.25 -9.78
C CYS A 195 16.12 -5.74 -9.46
N TYR A 196 15.80 -6.57 -10.46
CA TYR A 196 15.73 -8.01 -10.28
C TYR A 196 17.06 -8.62 -9.83
N PHE A 197 18.17 -8.29 -10.51
CA PHE A 197 19.50 -8.79 -10.15
C PHE A 197 19.97 -8.25 -8.79
N ALA A 198 19.71 -6.98 -8.48
CA ALA A 198 20.00 -6.37 -7.18
C ALA A 198 19.24 -7.06 -6.03
N MET A 199 17.96 -7.37 -6.22
CA MET A 199 17.18 -8.12 -5.22
C MET A 199 17.70 -9.56 -5.06
N ARG A 200 18.16 -10.18 -6.15
CA ARG A 200 18.73 -11.53 -6.12
C ARG A 200 20.06 -11.58 -5.38
N SER A 201 20.90 -10.56 -5.50
CA SER A 201 22.19 -10.48 -4.78
C SER A 201 21.98 -10.39 -3.26
N ILE A 202 20.88 -9.77 -2.81
CA ILE A 202 20.46 -9.68 -1.40
C ILE A 202 19.74 -10.97 -0.94
N ARG A 203 19.73 -12.04 -1.75
CA ARG A 203 19.07 -13.34 -1.49
C ARG A 203 17.57 -13.23 -1.26
N ARG A 204 16.92 -12.18 -1.76
CA ARG A 204 15.45 -12.07 -1.79
C ARG A 204 14.91 -12.91 -2.94
N THR A 205 13.83 -13.64 -2.66
CA THR A 205 13.22 -14.60 -3.61
C THR A 205 11.92 -14.09 -4.22
N GLY A 206 11.28 -13.08 -3.59
CA GLY A 206 10.10 -12.37 -4.08
C GLY A 206 10.44 -11.20 -4.99
N PHE A 207 9.64 -11.01 -6.03
CA PHE A 207 9.70 -9.87 -6.95
C PHE A 207 8.31 -9.51 -7.54
N GLU A 208 7.24 -10.02 -6.94
CA GLU A 208 5.88 -9.90 -7.46
C GLU A 208 5.34 -8.48 -7.35
N VAL A 209 5.61 -7.79 -6.24
CA VAL A 209 5.13 -6.42 -6.00
C VAL A 209 5.85 -5.43 -6.91
N GLU A 210 7.15 -5.64 -7.10
CA GLU A 210 8.00 -4.89 -8.03
C GLU A 210 7.54 -5.10 -9.47
N THR A 211 7.20 -6.35 -9.86
CA THR A 211 6.62 -6.63 -11.19
C THR A 211 5.33 -5.85 -11.41
N VAL A 212 4.42 -5.77 -10.43
CA VAL A 212 3.21 -4.94 -10.54
C VAL A 212 3.57 -3.47 -10.70
N ALA A 213 4.54 -2.97 -9.93
CA ALA A 213 4.97 -1.58 -10.01
C ALA A 213 5.54 -1.24 -11.40
N PHE A 214 6.40 -2.09 -11.97
CA PHE A 214 6.93 -1.91 -13.33
C PHE A 214 5.85 -2.03 -14.40
N PHE A 215 4.89 -2.95 -14.24
CA PHE A 215 3.74 -3.06 -15.15
C PHE A 215 2.88 -1.79 -15.16
N LEU A 216 2.51 -1.25 -14.00
CA LEU A 216 1.76 0.01 -13.90
C LEU A 216 2.57 1.21 -14.39
N SER A 217 3.88 1.24 -14.09
CA SER A 217 4.78 2.29 -14.59
C SER A 217 4.92 2.26 -16.10
N THR A 218 4.86 1.07 -16.72
CA THR A 218 4.86 0.91 -18.18
C THR A 218 3.62 1.54 -18.81
N ILE A 219 2.44 1.29 -18.24
CA ILE A 219 1.19 1.89 -18.69
C ILE A 219 1.24 3.42 -18.51
N GLY A 220 1.72 3.90 -17.36
CA GLY A 220 1.90 5.33 -17.12
C GLY A 220 2.89 5.99 -18.09
N LEU A 221 3.99 5.31 -18.42
CA LEU A 221 4.96 5.81 -19.40
C LEU A 221 4.35 5.87 -20.81
N SER A 222 3.50 4.92 -21.18
CA SER A 222 2.75 4.97 -22.45
C SER A 222 1.82 6.17 -22.52
N VAL A 223 1.14 6.51 -21.42
CA VAL A 223 0.28 7.71 -21.36
C VAL A 223 1.10 8.98 -21.52
N ILE A 224 2.27 9.07 -20.89
CA ILE A 224 3.17 10.22 -21.02
C ILE A 224 3.71 10.32 -22.45
N ALA A 225 4.11 9.19 -23.06
CA ALA A 225 4.58 9.13 -24.44
C ALA A 225 3.54 9.62 -25.45
N THR A 226 2.25 9.47 -25.16
CA THR A 226 1.16 10.03 -25.99
C THR A 226 0.91 11.51 -25.69
N SER A 227 0.73 11.86 -24.41
CA SER A 227 0.13 13.14 -24.01
C SER A 227 1.14 14.27 -23.85
N VAL A 228 2.31 13.98 -23.26
CA VAL A 228 3.38 14.97 -23.03
C VAL A 228 4.75 14.31 -23.21
N PRO A 229 5.15 13.99 -24.46
CA PRO A 229 6.37 13.24 -24.73
C PRO A 229 7.64 13.93 -24.19
N SER A 230 7.68 15.26 -24.20
CA SER A 230 8.81 16.07 -23.73
C SER A 230 9.14 15.88 -22.24
N GLU A 231 8.20 15.37 -21.44
CA GLU A 231 8.40 15.11 -20.01
C GLU A 231 8.90 13.68 -19.73
N MET A 232 9.11 12.85 -20.76
CA MET A 232 9.58 11.47 -20.58
C MET A 232 10.94 11.36 -19.89
N PHE A 233 11.88 12.24 -20.22
CA PHE A 233 13.18 12.26 -19.55
C PHE A 233 13.04 12.57 -18.06
N ARG A 234 12.20 13.56 -17.73
CA ARG A 234 11.92 13.92 -16.33
C ARG A 234 11.24 12.78 -15.59
N GLN A 235 10.28 12.11 -16.23
CA GLN A 235 9.60 10.95 -15.67
C GLN A 235 10.59 9.84 -15.34
N MET A 236 11.57 9.57 -16.21
CA MET A 236 12.59 8.55 -15.95
C MET A 236 13.49 8.91 -14.75
N ILE A 237 13.84 10.18 -14.57
CA ILE A 237 14.56 10.63 -13.37
C ILE A 237 13.73 10.35 -12.11
N ILE A 238 12.43 10.64 -12.15
CA ILE A 238 11.51 10.42 -11.01
C ILE A 238 11.37 8.92 -10.73
N VAL A 239 11.22 8.07 -11.75
CA VAL A 239 11.15 6.61 -11.61
C VAL A 239 12.45 6.07 -10.99
N PHE A 240 13.60 6.53 -11.47
CA PHE A 240 14.90 6.14 -10.91
C PHE A 240 15.04 6.57 -9.44
N ALA A 241 14.68 7.82 -9.12
CA ALA A 241 14.66 8.31 -7.75
C ALA A 241 13.70 7.52 -6.85
N GLY A 242 12.55 7.08 -7.39
CA GLY A 242 11.59 6.21 -6.72
C GLY A 242 12.18 4.83 -6.40
N VAL A 243 12.90 4.21 -7.35
CA VAL A 243 13.61 2.94 -7.13
C VAL A 243 14.72 3.08 -6.09
N VAL A 244 15.52 4.14 -6.14
CA VAL A 244 16.54 4.42 -5.12
C VAL A 244 15.88 4.57 -3.76
N SER A 245 14.78 5.34 -3.68
CA SER A 245 14.01 5.52 -2.45
C SER A 245 13.44 4.21 -1.92
N PHE A 246 12.98 3.30 -2.80
CA PHE A 246 12.54 1.96 -2.42
C PHE A 246 13.64 1.14 -1.73
N PHE A 247 14.86 1.13 -2.26
CA PHE A 247 15.98 0.43 -1.62
C PHE A 247 16.38 1.07 -0.28
N LEU A 248 16.44 2.41 -0.22
CA LEU A 248 16.75 3.14 1.01
C LEU A 248 15.72 2.90 2.11
N LEU A 249 14.43 3.01 1.79
CA LEU A 249 13.34 2.73 2.71
C LEU A 249 13.30 1.26 3.11
N GLY A 250 13.57 0.34 2.19
CA GLY A 250 13.66 -1.09 2.49
C GLY A 250 14.78 -1.42 3.47
N ALA A 251 15.94 -0.77 3.34
CA ALA A 251 17.04 -0.90 4.29
C ALA A 251 16.69 -0.26 5.65
N TRP A 252 16.05 0.91 5.63
CA TRP A 252 15.64 1.65 6.83
C TRP A 252 14.59 0.90 7.66
N LEU A 253 13.54 0.41 7.00
CA LEU A 253 12.40 -0.25 7.64
C LEU A 253 12.74 -1.61 8.23
N ARG A 254 13.89 -2.20 7.89
CA ARG A 254 14.34 -3.49 8.42
C ARG A 254 14.60 -3.45 9.93
N ASP A 255 14.95 -2.29 10.46
CA ASP A 255 15.20 -2.06 11.88
C ASP A 255 13.96 -1.46 12.55
N LEU A 256 13.21 -2.31 13.26
CA LEU A 256 11.98 -1.93 13.94
C LEU A 256 12.23 -0.95 15.10
N ASP A 257 13.35 -1.07 15.80
CA ASP A 257 13.67 -0.22 16.96
C ASP A 257 13.95 1.21 16.51
N ARG A 258 14.73 1.35 15.42
CA ARG A 258 14.93 2.64 14.74
C ARG A 258 13.61 3.21 14.25
N THR A 259 12.77 2.35 13.66
CA THR A 259 11.48 2.75 13.09
C THR A 259 10.55 3.35 14.15
N LYS A 260 10.49 2.73 15.33
CA LYS A 260 9.72 3.24 16.47
C LYS A 260 10.28 4.55 17.03
N THR A 261 11.60 4.66 17.14
CA THR A 261 12.27 5.86 17.66
C THR A 261 12.07 7.09 16.77
N MET A 262 12.10 6.88 15.44
CA MET A 262 11.98 7.94 14.44
C MET A 262 10.53 8.36 14.14
N ARG A 263 9.55 7.75 14.83
CA ARG A 263 8.12 8.06 14.70
C ARG A 263 7.80 9.53 14.96
N LEU A 264 8.28 10.10 16.08
CA LEU A 264 7.96 11.48 16.44
C LEU A 264 8.60 12.48 15.46
N PRO A 265 9.90 12.36 15.10
CA PRO A 265 10.49 13.16 14.03
C PRO A 265 9.71 13.07 12.70
N ALA A 266 9.28 11.87 12.29
CA ALA A 266 8.51 11.69 11.07
C ALA A 266 7.13 12.38 11.14
N ALA A 267 6.44 12.31 12.28
CA ALA A 267 5.16 12.97 12.48
C ALA A 267 5.29 14.51 12.46
N VAL A 268 6.30 15.06 13.14
CA VAL A 268 6.59 16.50 13.12
C VAL A 268 6.97 16.95 11.72
N GLY A 269 7.84 16.21 11.03
CA GLY A 269 8.23 16.47 9.65
C GLY A 269 7.03 16.49 8.70
N ALA A 270 6.11 15.54 8.83
CA ALA A 270 4.87 15.49 8.07
C ALA A 270 3.99 16.73 8.28
N VAL A 271 3.77 17.14 9.54
CA VAL A 271 2.97 18.34 9.86
C VAL A 271 3.65 19.61 9.35
N LEU A 272 4.97 19.74 9.54
CA LEU A 272 5.74 20.87 9.03
C LEU A 272 5.70 20.96 7.51
N LEU A 273 5.71 19.81 6.83
CA LEU A 273 5.65 19.76 5.38
C LEU A 273 4.27 20.22 4.86
N LEU A 274 3.17 19.83 5.52
CA LEU A 274 1.83 20.37 5.22
C LEU A 274 1.73 21.86 5.58
N ALA A 275 2.29 22.28 6.71
CA ALA A 275 2.29 23.69 7.11
C ALA A 275 3.08 24.56 6.10
N ALA A 276 4.21 24.06 5.59
CA ALA A 276 4.96 24.72 4.53
C ALA A 276 4.13 24.92 3.27
N VAL A 277 3.28 23.96 2.89
CA VAL A 277 2.34 24.11 1.76
C VAL A 277 1.29 25.20 2.03
N LEU A 278 0.75 25.29 3.24
CA LEU A 278 -0.23 26.35 3.56
C LEU A 278 0.35 27.77 3.41
N VAL A 279 1.65 27.93 3.64
CA VAL A 279 2.34 29.22 3.60
C VAL A 279 2.93 29.51 2.21
N LEU A 280 3.56 28.51 1.60
CA LEU A 280 4.34 28.67 0.35
C LEU A 280 3.62 28.15 -0.89
N GLY A 281 2.54 27.39 -0.71
CA GLY A 281 1.79 26.77 -1.79
C GLY A 281 1.09 27.80 -2.66
N ARG A 282 1.10 27.56 -3.97
CA ARG A 282 0.37 28.37 -4.94
C ARG A 282 -1.00 27.77 -5.21
N GLU A 283 -1.99 28.63 -5.37
CA GLU A 283 -3.35 28.19 -5.71
C GLU A 283 -3.41 27.83 -7.19
N GLN A 284 -3.77 26.59 -7.48
CA GLN A 284 -3.98 26.10 -8.83
C GLN A 284 -5.30 25.32 -8.87
N TYR A 285 -6.18 25.66 -9.81
CA TYR A 285 -7.52 25.08 -9.94
C TYR A 285 -8.35 25.09 -8.62
N GLY A 286 -8.15 26.11 -7.78
CA GLY A 286 -8.89 26.30 -6.52
C GLY A 286 -8.33 25.54 -5.32
N ALA A 287 -7.15 24.90 -5.42
CA ALA A 287 -6.48 24.24 -4.31
C ALA A 287 -5.01 24.68 -4.17
N LYS A 288 -4.53 24.78 -2.92
CA LYS A 288 -3.15 25.20 -2.57
C LYS A 288 -2.31 23.99 -2.18
N ASN A 289 -1.96 23.15 -3.16
CA ASN A 289 -1.37 21.83 -2.88
C ASN A 289 0.06 21.65 -3.40
N TRP A 290 0.53 22.56 -4.25
CA TRP A 290 1.79 22.42 -4.97
C TRP A 290 2.82 23.47 -4.56
N ILE A 291 4.06 23.02 -4.37
CA ILE A 291 5.23 23.88 -4.20
C ILE A 291 6.07 23.81 -5.47
N PHE A 292 6.45 24.98 -6.00
CA PHE A 292 7.26 25.10 -7.21
C PHE A 292 8.69 25.51 -6.83
N ILE A 293 9.67 24.68 -7.18
CA ILE A 293 11.10 24.93 -6.99
C ILE A 293 11.74 24.98 -8.37
N GLY A 294 11.89 26.18 -8.92
CA GLY A 294 12.34 26.37 -10.31
C GLY A 294 11.36 25.74 -11.29
N SER A 295 11.86 24.80 -12.11
CA SER A 295 11.04 24.03 -13.06
C SER A 295 10.39 22.79 -12.45
N LEU A 296 10.74 22.38 -11.23
CA LEU A 296 10.11 21.23 -10.56
C LEU A 296 8.88 21.66 -9.78
N SER A 297 7.79 20.90 -9.94
CA SER A 297 6.64 20.94 -9.05
C SER A 297 6.70 19.72 -8.13
N LEU A 298 6.44 19.95 -6.84
CA LEU A 298 6.40 18.89 -5.85
C LEU A 298 5.09 19.03 -5.07
N GLN A 299 4.35 17.93 -4.96
CA GLN A 299 3.15 17.84 -4.13
C GLN A 299 3.53 17.21 -2.78
N PRO A 300 3.65 18.00 -1.70
CA PRO A 300 4.25 17.47 -0.48
C PRO A 300 3.35 16.43 0.23
N SER A 301 2.03 16.46 -0.02
CA SER A 301 1.10 15.47 0.52
C SER A 301 1.44 14.02 0.07
N GLU A 302 2.11 13.81 -1.05
CA GLU A 302 2.62 12.50 -1.49
C GLU A 302 3.65 11.92 -0.51
N PHE A 303 4.59 12.75 -0.06
CA PHE A 303 5.58 12.35 0.95
C PHE A 303 4.94 12.16 2.32
N VAL A 304 3.96 13.01 2.64
CA VAL A 304 3.21 12.90 3.90
C VAL A 304 2.42 11.60 3.96
N LYS A 305 1.89 11.07 2.85
CA LYS A 305 1.22 9.75 2.82
C LYS A 305 2.13 8.63 3.31
N VAL A 306 3.38 8.60 2.85
CA VAL A 306 4.38 7.60 3.30
C VAL A 306 4.70 7.78 4.79
N ALA A 307 4.95 9.01 5.22
CA ALA A 307 5.20 9.33 6.63
C ALA A 307 3.99 9.02 7.52
N TYR A 308 2.78 9.20 7.02
CA TYR A 308 1.54 8.95 7.73
C TYR A 308 1.34 7.48 8.04
N ILE A 309 1.55 6.62 7.04
CA ILE A 309 1.52 5.16 7.21
C ILE A 309 2.62 4.72 8.16
N TYR A 310 3.83 5.25 7.99
CA TYR A 310 4.96 4.99 8.88
C TYR A 310 4.63 5.32 10.34
N VAL A 311 4.12 6.51 10.62
CA VAL A 311 3.74 6.95 11.97
C VAL A 311 2.59 6.10 12.51
N GLY A 312 1.55 5.87 11.71
CA GLY A 312 0.38 5.09 12.13
C GLY A 312 0.73 3.65 12.49
N ALA A 313 1.57 3.00 11.69
CA ALA A 313 2.06 1.65 11.96
C ALA A 313 3.04 1.62 13.16
N ALA A 314 3.97 2.58 13.26
CA ALA A 314 5.00 2.63 14.30
C ALA A 314 4.45 3.00 15.70
N THR A 315 3.18 3.39 15.78
CA THR A 315 2.54 3.74 17.05
C THR A 315 2.15 2.49 17.88
N LEU A 316 2.35 1.30 17.33
CA LEU A 316 2.12 0.03 17.99
C LEU A 316 3.29 -0.37 18.90
N ASP A 317 3.50 0.38 19.97
CA ASP A 317 4.42 -0.04 21.03
C ASP A 317 3.72 -0.89 22.10
N ARG A 318 2.38 -0.91 22.07
CA ARG A 318 1.51 -1.70 22.96
C ARG A 318 0.18 -1.93 22.24
N LEU A 319 -0.23 -3.20 22.08
CA LEU A 319 -1.48 -3.55 21.38
C LEU A 319 -2.74 -2.89 21.96
N PHE A 320 -2.70 -2.31 23.17
CA PHE A 320 -3.87 -1.71 23.82
C PHE A 320 -3.58 -0.41 24.61
N SER A 321 -2.50 0.33 24.30
CA SER A 321 -2.33 1.65 24.94
C SER A 321 -3.25 2.68 24.29
N THR A 322 -4.32 3.06 25.01
CA THR A 322 -5.30 4.09 24.60
C THR A 322 -4.63 5.44 24.29
N LYS A 323 -3.57 5.80 25.04
CA LYS A 323 -2.83 7.06 24.85
C LYS A 323 -2.23 7.18 23.45
N ASN A 324 -1.59 6.12 22.97
CA ASN A 324 -0.98 6.08 21.66
C ASN A 324 -2.03 6.19 20.53
N LEU A 325 -3.29 5.75 20.76
CA LEU A 325 -4.34 5.83 19.75
C LEU A 325 -4.87 7.26 19.66
N ILE A 326 -5.08 7.90 20.80
CA ILE A 326 -5.47 9.32 20.89
C ILE A 326 -4.44 10.22 20.21
N VAL A 327 -3.13 9.98 20.42
CA VAL A 327 -2.07 10.74 19.73
C VAL A 327 -2.15 10.58 18.21
N PHE A 328 -2.38 9.36 17.72
CA PHE A 328 -2.53 9.13 16.28
C PHE A 328 -3.81 9.77 15.72
N ILE A 329 -4.91 9.74 16.47
CA ILE A 329 -6.15 10.45 16.11
C ILE A 329 -5.89 11.96 16.00
N GLY A 330 -5.20 12.55 16.98
CA GLY A 330 -4.85 13.98 16.95
C GLY A 330 -3.97 14.33 15.75
N PHE A 331 -2.92 13.55 15.50
CA PHE A 331 -2.08 13.70 14.31
C PHE A 331 -2.87 13.60 13.01
N SER A 332 -3.77 12.61 12.92
CA SER A 332 -4.63 12.40 11.74
C SER A 332 -5.59 13.56 11.51
N ALA A 333 -6.20 14.07 12.59
CA ALA A 333 -7.05 15.24 12.53
C ALA A 333 -6.29 16.47 12.02
N VAL A 334 -5.07 16.71 12.52
CA VAL A 334 -4.23 17.83 12.05
C VAL A 334 -3.92 17.70 10.56
N CYS A 335 -3.53 16.52 10.07
CA CYS A 335 -3.26 16.29 8.65
C CYS A 335 -4.50 16.52 7.78
N VAL A 336 -5.65 15.94 8.17
CA VAL A 336 -6.91 16.08 7.41
C VAL A 336 -7.41 17.52 7.42
N MET A 337 -7.32 18.23 8.55
CA MET A 337 -7.69 19.64 8.64
C MET A 337 -6.77 20.51 7.79
N ALA A 338 -5.46 20.27 7.79
CA ALA A 338 -4.52 21.00 6.94
C ALA A 338 -4.85 20.82 5.45
N LEU A 339 -5.14 19.59 5.01
CA LEU A 339 -5.55 19.30 3.63
C LEU A 339 -6.89 19.96 3.27
N ALA A 340 -7.87 19.96 4.19
CA ALA A 340 -9.14 20.64 3.99
C ALA A 340 -8.97 22.17 3.86
N LEU A 341 -8.04 22.77 4.61
CA LEU A 341 -7.69 24.19 4.50
C LEU A 341 -7.04 24.51 3.15
N MET A 342 -6.29 23.57 2.56
CA MET A 342 -5.76 23.68 1.20
C MET A 342 -6.83 23.48 0.11
N SER A 343 -8.06 23.12 0.48
CA SER A 343 -9.14 22.67 -0.40
C SER A 343 -8.82 21.36 -1.15
N ASP A 344 -7.95 20.51 -0.60
CA ASP A 344 -7.62 19.17 -1.13
C ASP A 344 -8.49 18.07 -0.51
N PHE A 345 -9.75 18.02 -0.93
CA PHE A 345 -10.72 17.08 -0.35
C PHE A 345 -10.49 15.62 -0.78
N GLY A 346 -9.94 15.39 -1.97
CA GLY A 346 -9.61 14.06 -2.45
C GLY A 346 -8.52 13.42 -1.60
N THR A 347 -7.42 14.15 -1.37
CA THR A 347 -6.34 13.68 -0.50
C THR A 347 -6.79 13.58 0.95
N ALA A 348 -7.61 14.52 1.45
CA ALA A 348 -8.17 14.42 2.80
C ALA A 348 -9.00 13.14 3.00
N LEU A 349 -9.81 12.75 2.02
CA LEU A 349 -10.57 11.49 2.05
C LEU A 349 -9.65 10.26 2.07
N ILE A 350 -8.59 10.27 1.26
CA ILE A 350 -7.59 9.19 1.24
C ILE A 350 -6.94 9.02 2.62
N PHE A 351 -6.54 10.12 3.28
CA PHE A 351 -5.97 10.11 4.62
C PHE A 351 -6.97 9.60 5.67
N PHE A 352 -8.23 10.02 5.54
CA PHE A 352 -9.28 9.62 6.45
C PHE A 352 -9.58 8.12 6.35
N VAL A 353 -9.72 7.55 5.15
CA VAL A 353 -9.93 6.11 4.99
C VAL A 353 -8.72 5.32 5.48
N THR A 354 -7.50 5.79 5.19
CA THR A 354 -6.27 5.19 5.71
C THR A 354 -6.25 5.20 7.24
N PHE A 355 -6.67 6.30 7.86
CA PHE A 355 -6.84 6.40 9.31
C PHE A 355 -7.81 5.35 9.86
N LEU A 356 -8.96 5.15 9.19
CA LEU A 356 -9.94 4.15 9.62
C LEU A 356 -9.35 2.74 9.58
N VAL A 357 -8.62 2.40 8.52
CA VAL A 357 -7.97 1.08 8.38
C VAL A 357 -6.92 0.87 9.47
N ILE A 358 -6.02 1.83 9.68
CA ILE A 358 -5.00 1.75 10.75
C ILE A 358 -5.66 1.65 12.12
N SER A 359 -6.68 2.47 12.38
CA SER A 359 -7.39 2.49 13.66
C SER A 359 -8.18 1.20 13.91
N PHE A 360 -8.81 0.64 12.88
CA PHE A 360 -9.51 -0.64 12.96
C PHE A 360 -8.54 -1.78 13.28
N MET A 361 -7.45 -1.90 12.52
CA MET A 361 -6.44 -2.94 12.75
C MET A 361 -5.80 -2.83 14.13
N ARG A 362 -5.75 -1.63 14.70
CA ARG A 362 -5.14 -1.37 15.99
C ARG A 362 -6.10 -1.54 17.17
N SER A 363 -7.32 -1.05 17.07
CA SER A 363 -8.28 -1.07 18.18
C SER A 363 -9.11 -2.34 18.21
N GLY A 364 -9.33 -2.99 17.05
CA GLY A 364 -10.30 -4.08 16.89
C GLY A 364 -11.75 -3.70 17.21
N SER A 365 -12.03 -2.42 17.49
CA SER A 365 -13.33 -1.93 17.92
C SER A 365 -14.08 -1.34 16.72
N ILE A 366 -15.13 -2.04 16.29
CA ILE A 366 -16.03 -1.53 15.25
C ILE A 366 -16.70 -0.23 15.72
N ALA A 367 -16.94 -0.07 17.02
CA ALA A 367 -17.57 1.14 17.58
C ALA A 367 -16.73 2.40 17.38
N THR A 368 -15.40 2.32 17.51
CA THR A 368 -14.51 3.49 17.28
C THR A 368 -14.46 3.86 15.80
N VAL A 369 -14.54 2.88 14.91
CA VAL A 369 -14.61 3.10 13.46
C VAL A 369 -15.96 3.72 13.09
N ALA A 370 -17.06 3.18 13.61
CA ALA A 370 -18.40 3.71 13.37
C ALA A 370 -18.52 5.17 13.82
N LEU A 371 -18.02 5.51 15.02
CA LEU A 371 -18.02 6.89 15.51
C LEU A 371 -17.20 7.83 14.61
N ALA A 372 -16.03 7.40 14.16
CA ALA A 372 -15.19 8.19 13.25
C ALA A 372 -15.88 8.41 11.89
N VAL A 373 -16.54 7.39 11.34
CA VAL A 373 -17.34 7.49 10.11
C VAL A 373 -18.51 8.46 10.28
N THR A 374 -19.24 8.38 11.39
CA THR A 374 -20.33 9.33 11.69
C THR A 374 -19.81 10.76 11.78
N GLY A 375 -18.68 10.99 12.47
CA GLY A 375 -18.04 12.30 12.57
C GLY A 375 -17.61 12.86 11.22
N ALA A 376 -17.01 12.03 10.37
CA ALA A 376 -16.62 12.44 9.02
C ALA A 376 -17.82 12.71 8.10
N GLY A 377 -18.90 11.93 8.21
CA GLY A 377 -20.14 12.19 7.48
C GLY A 377 -20.73 13.55 7.85
N MET A 378 -20.72 13.90 9.14
CA MET A 378 -21.16 15.21 9.62
C MET A 378 -20.25 16.35 9.10
N ALA A 379 -18.93 16.15 9.12
CA ALA A 379 -17.98 17.13 8.57
C ALA A 379 -18.14 17.32 7.05
N GLY A 380 -18.34 16.24 6.30
CA GLY A 380 -18.60 16.27 4.86
C GLY A 380 -19.91 17.00 4.54
N PHE A 381 -20.97 16.74 5.29
CA PHE A 381 -22.25 17.44 5.14
C PHE A 381 -22.11 18.96 5.40
N LEU A 382 -21.39 19.35 6.44
CA LEU A 382 -21.12 20.76 6.73
C LEU A 382 -20.32 21.42 5.61
N MET A 383 -19.35 20.71 5.06
CA MET A 383 -18.50 21.19 3.96
C MET A 383 -19.29 21.43 2.67
N LEU A 384 -20.24 20.55 2.33
CA LEU A 384 -21.14 20.75 1.18
C LEU A 384 -21.93 22.05 1.28
N ARG A 385 -22.25 22.50 2.50
CA ARG A 385 -22.92 23.80 2.71
C ARG A 385 -21.96 25.00 2.63
N MET A 386 -20.71 24.81 3.03
CA MET A 386 -19.73 25.91 3.12
C MET A 386 -18.99 26.19 1.82
N LYS A 387 -18.79 25.19 0.96
CA LYS A 387 -18.01 25.32 -0.29
C LYS A 387 -18.90 25.09 -1.50
N ALA A 388 -19.44 26.19 -2.05
CA ALA A 388 -20.29 26.18 -3.25
C ALA A 388 -19.64 25.48 -4.47
N HIS A 389 -18.30 25.51 -4.58
CA HIS A 389 -17.59 24.77 -5.62
C HIS A 389 -17.79 23.25 -5.52
N VAL A 390 -17.72 22.68 -4.31
CA VAL A 390 -17.86 21.22 -4.13
C VAL A 390 -19.31 20.79 -4.28
N ALA A 391 -20.25 21.58 -3.78
CA ALA A 391 -21.68 21.34 -4.01
C ALA A 391 -22.02 21.28 -5.52
N ARG A 392 -21.45 22.18 -6.33
CA ARG A 392 -21.64 22.18 -7.79
C ARG A 392 -21.11 20.90 -8.45
N ARG A 393 -19.93 20.41 -8.05
CA ARG A 393 -19.38 19.15 -8.59
C ARG A 393 -20.27 17.94 -8.25
N PHE A 394 -20.79 17.86 -7.03
CA PHE A 394 -21.71 16.77 -6.66
C PHE A 394 -23.07 16.86 -7.36
N ALA A 395 -23.59 18.08 -7.59
CA ALA A 395 -24.82 18.27 -8.35
C ALA A 395 -24.66 17.86 -9.82
N ALA A 396 -23.55 18.25 -10.45
CA ALA A 396 -23.23 17.89 -11.83
C ALA A 396 -22.94 16.39 -12.01
N TRP A 397 -22.36 15.71 -10.99
CA TRP A 397 -21.99 14.30 -11.07
C TRP A 397 -23.16 13.35 -11.40
N GLY A 398 -24.39 13.66 -10.95
CA GLY A 398 -25.58 12.86 -11.30
C GLY A 398 -26.12 13.12 -12.71
N HIS A 399 -25.74 14.25 -13.31
CA HIS A 399 -26.37 14.85 -14.50
C HIS A 399 -25.32 15.31 -15.53
N VAL A 400 -24.19 14.60 -15.61
CA VAL A 400 -23.00 15.01 -16.39
C VAL A 400 -23.34 15.29 -17.87
N TRP A 401 -24.31 14.57 -18.43
CA TRP A 401 -24.73 14.72 -19.83
C TRP A 401 -25.62 15.94 -20.09
N GLU A 402 -26.13 16.62 -19.06
CA GLU A 402 -26.97 17.80 -19.23
C GLU A 402 -26.15 19.03 -19.64
N ASP A 403 -24.88 19.09 -19.26
CA ASP A 403 -23.96 20.19 -19.56
C ASP A 403 -22.59 19.66 -19.98
N VAL A 404 -22.54 19.13 -21.21
CA VAL A 404 -21.36 18.49 -21.82
C VAL A 404 -20.21 19.48 -22.06
N TYR A 405 -20.50 20.78 -22.17
CA TYR A 405 -19.49 21.78 -22.57
C TYR A 405 -18.88 22.57 -21.41
N ASP A 406 -19.48 22.54 -20.22
CA ASP A 406 -18.94 23.20 -19.03
C ASP A 406 -18.80 22.20 -17.87
N THR A 407 -19.81 22.07 -17.02
CA THR A 407 -19.67 21.35 -15.74
C THR A 407 -19.45 19.85 -15.88
N GLY A 408 -19.96 19.23 -16.95
CA GLY A 408 -19.80 17.81 -17.27
C GLY A 408 -18.75 17.49 -18.32
N TYR A 409 -18.00 18.49 -18.80
CA TYR A 409 -17.04 18.35 -19.90
C TYR A 409 -16.02 17.24 -19.66
N GLN A 410 -15.35 17.27 -18.50
CA GLN A 410 -14.28 16.33 -18.22
C GLN A 410 -14.78 14.88 -18.15
N GLN A 411 -15.90 14.63 -17.46
CA GLN A 411 -16.43 13.28 -17.30
C GLN A 411 -17.09 12.75 -18.58
N THR A 412 -17.84 13.56 -19.34
CA THR A 412 -18.45 13.12 -20.60
C THR A 412 -17.41 12.76 -21.65
N HIS A 413 -16.33 13.53 -21.76
CA HIS A 413 -15.21 13.23 -22.66
C HIS A 413 -14.46 11.98 -22.22
N ALA A 414 -14.20 11.83 -20.91
CA ALA A 414 -13.58 10.64 -20.35
C ALA A 414 -14.40 9.36 -20.61
N LEU A 415 -15.73 9.41 -20.44
CA LEU A 415 -16.63 8.28 -20.73
C LEU A 415 -16.71 7.98 -22.23
N SER A 416 -16.82 9.00 -23.07
CA SER A 416 -16.88 8.86 -24.53
C SER A 416 -15.59 8.27 -25.10
N ALA A 417 -14.44 8.74 -24.63
CA ALA A 417 -13.13 8.23 -25.02
C ALA A 417 -12.95 6.77 -24.61
N GLY A 418 -13.28 6.44 -23.35
CA GLY A 418 -13.22 5.06 -22.86
C GLY A 418 -14.11 4.11 -23.65
N ALA A 419 -15.33 4.53 -24.01
CA ALA A 419 -16.22 3.74 -24.87
C ALA A 419 -15.64 3.53 -26.28
N SER A 420 -14.97 4.56 -26.83
CA SER A 420 -14.44 4.52 -28.20
C SER A 420 -13.24 3.58 -28.39
N GLY A 421 -12.51 3.23 -27.32
CA GLY A 421 -11.40 2.27 -27.35
C GLY A 421 -11.84 0.81 -27.45
N GLY A 422 -13.08 0.49 -27.09
CA GLY A 422 -13.56 -0.89 -27.06
C GLY A 422 -12.71 -1.81 -26.17
N LEU A 423 -12.66 -3.11 -26.50
CA LEU A 423 -11.95 -4.10 -25.70
C LEU A 423 -10.42 -4.06 -25.88
N PHE A 424 -9.96 -3.75 -27.10
CA PHE A 424 -8.56 -3.88 -27.54
C PHE A 424 -7.83 -2.54 -27.72
N GLY A 425 -8.55 -1.41 -27.64
CA GLY A 425 -7.97 -0.09 -27.83
C GLY A 425 -7.84 0.29 -29.30
N LYS A 426 -7.48 1.55 -29.53
CA LYS A 426 -7.15 2.10 -30.87
C LYS A 426 -5.66 1.98 -31.23
N GLY A 427 -4.84 1.51 -30.29
CA GLY A 427 -3.38 1.53 -30.38
C GLY A 427 -2.80 2.79 -29.74
N ALA A 428 -1.64 2.65 -29.10
CA ALA A 428 -0.98 3.72 -28.37
C ALA A 428 -0.68 4.94 -29.26
N GLY A 429 -1.05 6.14 -28.80
CA GLY A 429 -0.88 7.39 -29.51
C GLY A 429 -1.99 7.75 -30.51
N ASN A 430 -2.97 6.85 -30.75
CA ASN A 430 -4.06 7.07 -31.71
C ASN A 430 -5.39 7.50 -31.04
N GLY A 431 -5.39 7.78 -29.72
CA GLY A 431 -6.55 8.33 -29.04
C GLY A 431 -6.77 9.80 -29.35
N TRP A 432 -8.02 10.28 -29.25
CA TRP A 432 -8.33 11.71 -29.38
C TRP A 432 -8.37 12.42 -28.03
N LEU A 433 -8.55 11.70 -26.91
CA LEU A 433 -8.59 12.30 -25.57
C LEU A 433 -7.25 12.93 -25.17
N LYS A 434 -6.14 12.53 -25.81
CA LYS A 434 -4.80 13.08 -25.57
C LYS A 434 -4.70 14.59 -25.74
N ASP A 435 -5.52 15.16 -26.64
CA ASP A 435 -5.57 16.60 -26.93
C ASP A 435 -6.59 17.33 -26.02
N GLY A 436 -7.33 16.59 -25.19
CA GLY A 436 -8.32 17.10 -24.26
C GLY A 436 -7.72 17.66 -22.97
N PHE A 437 -8.51 18.48 -22.26
CA PHE A 437 -8.11 19.03 -20.98
C PHE A 437 -7.85 17.93 -19.93
N ALA A 438 -6.73 18.04 -19.21
CA ALA A 438 -6.32 17.12 -18.14
C ALA A 438 -6.10 15.64 -18.55
N ALA A 439 -5.82 15.39 -19.85
CA ALA A 439 -5.52 14.06 -20.40
C ALA A 439 -4.42 13.30 -19.65
N ASN A 440 -3.43 14.04 -19.16
CA ASN A 440 -2.24 13.53 -18.47
C ASN A 440 -2.34 13.55 -16.93
N THR A 441 -3.45 14.03 -16.35
CA THR A 441 -3.65 14.03 -14.89
C THR A 441 -4.89 13.25 -14.48
N ASP A 442 -6.08 13.76 -14.83
CA ASP A 442 -7.32 13.36 -14.19
C ASP A 442 -8.14 12.40 -15.06
N THR A 443 -7.86 12.30 -16.36
CA THR A 443 -8.55 11.38 -17.29
C THR A 443 -7.65 10.26 -17.81
N VAL A 444 -6.57 9.95 -17.08
CA VAL A 444 -5.56 8.94 -17.46
C VAL A 444 -6.19 7.56 -17.64
N PHE A 445 -7.12 7.15 -16.76
CA PHE A 445 -7.77 5.85 -16.88
C PHE A 445 -8.59 5.74 -18.17
N SER A 446 -9.30 6.79 -18.55
CA SER A 446 -10.05 6.85 -19.81
C SER A 446 -9.13 6.86 -21.04
N LEU A 447 -7.99 7.54 -20.97
CA LEU A 447 -7.00 7.51 -22.03
C LEU A 447 -6.41 6.10 -22.21
N VAL A 448 -6.13 5.39 -21.10
CA VAL A 448 -5.72 3.97 -21.15
C VAL A 448 -6.81 3.10 -21.77
N CYS A 449 -8.07 3.29 -21.40
CA CYS A 449 -9.19 2.58 -22.01
C CYS A 449 -9.31 2.86 -23.52
N GLU A 450 -9.10 4.11 -23.94
CA GLU A 450 -9.17 4.50 -25.35
C GLU A 450 -8.03 3.88 -26.17
N GLU A 451 -6.78 4.07 -25.73
CA GLU A 451 -5.61 3.72 -26.52
C GLU A 451 -5.23 2.24 -26.37
N LEU A 452 -5.20 1.73 -25.15
CA LEU A 452 -4.75 0.37 -24.82
C LEU A 452 -5.91 -0.63 -24.66
N GLY A 453 -7.14 -0.14 -24.57
CA GLY A 453 -8.35 -0.96 -24.48
C GLY A 453 -8.76 -1.33 -23.06
N LEU A 454 -10.03 -1.72 -22.94
CA LEU A 454 -10.64 -2.07 -21.65
C LEU A 454 -9.94 -3.25 -20.96
N ILE A 455 -9.43 -4.23 -21.71
CA ILE A 455 -8.79 -5.41 -21.09
C ILE A 455 -7.52 -5.02 -20.32
N ILE A 456 -6.68 -4.15 -20.90
CA ILE A 456 -5.44 -3.68 -20.25
C ILE A 456 -5.80 -2.79 -19.05
N ALA A 457 -6.79 -1.91 -19.20
CA ALA A 457 -7.31 -1.09 -18.11
C ALA A 457 -7.79 -1.93 -16.91
N ILE A 458 -8.57 -2.99 -17.17
CA ILE A 458 -9.00 -3.94 -16.14
C ILE A 458 -7.80 -4.67 -15.54
N CYS A 459 -6.80 -5.06 -16.33
CA CYS A 459 -5.59 -5.70 -15.80
C CYS A 459 -4.83 -4.77 -14.83
N ALA A 460 -4.76 -3.46 -15.12
CA ALA A 460 -4.14 -2.48 -14.23
C ALA A 460 -4.90 -2.37 -12.89
N VAL A 461 -6.25 -2.29 -12.94
CA VAL A 461 -7.11 -2.30 -11.74
C VAL A 461 -6.89 -3.58 -10.93
N LEU A 462 -6.94 -4.75 -11.59
CA LEU A 462 -6.75 -6.04 -10.94
C LEU A 462 -5.35 -6.20 -10.36
N ALA A 463 -4.32 -5.58 -10.94
CA ALA A 463 -2.97 -5.60 -10.39
C ALA A 463 -2.94 -4.93 -9.01
N ILE A 464 -3.56 -3.75 -8.84
CA ILE A 464 -3.66 -3.06 -7.55
C ILE A 464 -4.56 -3.83 -6.57
N VAL A 465 -5.71 -4.33 -7.04
CA VAL A 465 -6.62 -5.14 -6.22
C VAL A 465 -5.92 -6.41 -5.70
N SER A 466 -5.09 -7.04 -6.53
CA SER A 466 -4.30 -8.22 -6.13
C SER A 466 -3.29 -7.90 -5.02
N LEU A 467 -2.67 -6.72 -5.04
CA LEU A 467 -1.79 -6.25 -3.97
C LEU A 467 -2.54 -6.11 -2.64
N ALA A 468 -3.80 -5.67 -2.67
CA ALA A 468 -4.62 -5.57 -1.47
C ALA A 468 -4.97 -6.92 -0.87
N PHE A 469 -5.42 -7.87 -1.70
CA PHE A 469 -5.65 -9.24 -1.25
C PHE A 469 -4.37 -9.91 -0.74
N PHE A 470 -3.24 -9.64 -1.40
CA PHE A 470 -1.94 -10.12 -0.97
C PHE A 470 -1.53 -9.50 0.38
N ALA A 471 -1.72 -8.21 0.58
CA ALA A 471 -1.44 -7.53 1.85
C ALA A 471 -2.28 -8.11 2.99
N VAL A 472 -3.60 -8.28 2.80
CA VAL A 472 -4.50 -8.85 3.82
C VAL A 472 -4.13 -10.30 4.17
N ARG A 473 -3.85 -11.13 3.16
CA ARG A 473 -3.42 -12.52 3.37
C ARG A 473 -2.11 -12.59 4.17
N ASN A 474 -1.13 -11.77 3.82
CA ASN A 474 0.15 -11.75 4.52
C ASN A 474 0.03 -11.11 5.90
N ALA A 475 -0.87 -10.15 6.09
CA ALA A 475 -1.12 -9.54 7.40
C ALA A 475 -1.62 -10.57 8.42
N ALA A 476 -2.49 -11.49 7.99
CA ALA A 476 -2.97 -12.61 8.82
C ALA A 476 -1.88 -13.63 9.20
N GLN A 477 -0.75 -13.62 8.48
CA GLN A 477 0.40 -14.50 8.71
C GLN A 477 1.63 -13.70 9.18
N GLY A 478 1.45 -12.40 9.39
CA GLY A 478 2.53 -11.44 9.59
C GLY A 478 3.11 -11.57 10.97
N ARG A 479 4.45 -11.60 11.05
CA ARG A 479 5.16 -11.80 12.33
C ARG A 479 5.10 -10.58 13.24
N SER A 480 5.01 -9.40 12.65
CA SER A 480 4.97 -8.12 13.35
C SER A 480 3.76 -7.33 12.85
N ALA A 481 2.97 -6.86 13.80
CA ALA A 481 1.79 -6.06 13.52
C ALA A 481 2.15 -4.70 12.89
N TYR A 482 3.38 -4.19 13.07
CA TYR A 482 3.87 -3.03 12.33
C TYR A 482 3.79 -3.24 10.80
N TYR A 483 4.44 -4.30 10.30
CA TYR A 483 4.47 -4.56 8.85
C TYR A 483 3.09 -4.94 8.31
N SER A 484 2.28 -5.67 9.09
CA SER A 484 0.91 -6.01 8.71
C SER A 484 0.03 -4.76 8.56
N ILE A 485 0.07 -3.84 9.54
CA ILE A 485 -0.69 -2.58 9.48
C ILE A 485 -0.18 -1.71 8.34
N ALA A 486 1.14 -1.56 8.20
CA ALA A 486 1.73 -0.76 7.12
C ALA A 486 1.33 -1.29 5.73
N ALA A 487 1.41 -2.61 5.50
CA ALA A 487 1.04 -3.21 4.23
C ALA A 487 -0.45 -3.04 3.91
N CYS A 488 -1.34 -3.31 4.88
CA CYS A 488 -2.78 -3.11 4.70
C CYS A 488 -3.15 -1.64 4.50
N ALA A 489 -2.55 -0.72 5.26
CA ALA A 489 -2.79 0.71 5.13
C ALA A 489 -2.34 1.24 3.76
N THR A 490 -1.15 0.84 3.29
CA THR A 490 -0.66 1.17 1.94
C THR A 490 -1.60 0.64 0.87
N ALA A 491 -2.00 -0.63 0.96
CA ALA A 491 -2.92 -1.23 0.00
C ALA A 491 -4.29 -0.53 -0.01
N SER A 492 -4.85 -0.21 1.15
CA SER A 492 -6.10 0.55 1.25
C SER A 492 -5.97 1.96 0.68
N MET A 493 -4.85 2.63 0.90
CA MET A 493 -4.57 3.94 0.33
C MET A 493 -4.55 3.90 -1.21
N PHE A 494 -3.88 2.91 -1.79
CA PHE A 494 -3.91 2.67 -3.24
C PHE A 494 -5.31 2.34 -3.76
N LEU A 495 -6.09 1.53 -3.05
CA LEU A 495 -7.45 1.18 -3.46
C LEU A 495 -8.39 2.38 -3.50
N ILE A 496 -8.30 3.29 -2.52
CA ILE A 496 -9.13 4.50 -2.51
C ILE A 496 -8.70 5.47 -3.60
N GLN A 497 -7.40 5.65 -3.83
CA GLN A 497 -6.91 6.42 -4.96
C GLN A 497 -7.39 5.83 -6.29
N LEU A 498 -7.31 4.51 -6.44
CA LEU A 498 -7.82 3.82 -7.63
C LEU A 498 -9.32 4.05 -7.82
N ALA A 499 -10.11 3.90 -6.76
CA ALA A 499 -11.56 4.12 -6.82
C ALA A 499 -11.90 5.56 -7.22
N LEU A 500 -11.19 6.56 -6.66
CA LEU A 500 -11.39 7.96 -7.00
C LEU A 500 -11.01 8.29 -8.45
N ASN A 501 -9.98 7.65 -9.02
CA ASN A 501 -9.56 7.89 -10.40
C ASN A 501 -10.38 7.12 -11.44
N VAL A 502 -10.93 5.95 -11.07
CA VAL A 502 -11.70 5.10 -12.00
C VAL A 502 -13.18 5.44 -12.00
N PHE A 503 -13.73 5.83 -10.85
CA PHE A 503 -15.16 6.10 -10.68
C PHE A 503 -15.51 7.57 -10.42
N GLY A 504 -14.53 8.42 -10.13
CA GLY A 504 -14.70 9.87 -9.97
C GLY A 504 -14.63 10.59 -11.30
#